data_AF-A0A316BZT4-F1
#
_entry.id   AF-A0A316BZT4-F1
#
_cell.length_a   1.000
_cell.length_b   1.000
_cell.length_c   1.000
_cell.angle_alpha   90.00
_cell.angle_beta   90.00
_cell.angle_gamma   90.00
#
_symmetry.space_group_name_H-M   'P 1'
#
loop_
_entity.id
_entity.type
_entity.pdbx_description
1 polymer ?
#
loop_
_entity_poly.entity_id
_entity_poly.type
_entity_poly.pdbx_seq_one_letter_code
_entity_poly.pdbx_strand_id
1 'polypeptide(L)'
;MNIGDIANIFIRAAEIDRHSHEHVGPAALRAQQLPYVHTQADKNGWRKEPGRRVVDKKGRLIRGDWLVEGEDPLSDERKAFWERLAAMPTAEEISAIEKVFDWLVATNDDCERRALWAWARAKAGGKSFRRWCFQIEGIHPETGRRRKDRALQRISDHLAGKRDLHDENREIRVLSCGHENGHVLATVEEGAGRRDELNSWLADDAFATVMPPEFDDFSWAAKRNERRRQREAQKKKAA
;
A
#
# COMPACT_ATOMS: atom_id res chain seq x y z
N MET A 1 -17.23 9.67 -0.60
CA MET A 1 -17.58 8.24 -0.57
C MET A 1 -17.78 7.84 0.88
N ASN A 2 -18.82 7.07 1.23
CA ASN A 2 -19.07 6.75 2.64
C ASN A 2 -18.14 5.64 3.14
N ILE A 3 -17.88 5.62 4.45
CA ILE A 3 -17.01 4.61 5.10
C ILE A 3 -17.52 3.19 4.85
N GLY A 4 -18.84 3.00 4.87
CA GLY A 4 -19.46 1.69 4.59
C GLY A 4 -19.20 1.20 3.17
N ASP A 5 -19.23 2.09 2.19
CA ASP A 5 -18.95 1.75 0.79
C ASP A 5 -17.48 1.37 0.62
N ILE A 6 -16.58 2.12 1.26
CA ILE A 6 -15.13 1.83 1.25
C ILE A 6 -14.89 0.45 1.86
N ALA A 7 -15.49 0.18 3.02
CA ALA A 7 -15.38 -1.11 3.70
C ALA A 7 -15.87 -2.27 2.82
N ASN A 8 -16.98 -2.12 2.10
CA ASN A 8 -17.49 -3.15 1.19
C ASN A 8 -16.56 -3.39 0.00
N ILE A 9 -15.96 -2.33 -0.57
CA ILE A 9 -14.96 -2.46 -1.64
C ILE A 9 -13.73 -3.24 -1.13
N PHE A 10 -13.25 -2.96 0.09
CA PHE A 10 -12.15 -3.70 0.68
C PHE A 10 -12.46 -5.19 0.91
N ILE A 11 -13.68 -5.51 1.36
CA ILE A 11 -14.11 -6.91 1.54
C ILE A 11 -14.13 -7.63 0.19
N ARG A 12 -14.72 -7.01 -0.84
CA ARG A 12 -14.78 -7.58 -2.18
C ARG A 12 -13.37 -7.76 -2.78
N ALA A 13 -12.48 -6.80 -2.60
CA ALA A 13 -11.09 -6.93 -3.03
C ALA A 13 -10.38 -8.10 -2.34
N ALA A 14 -10.63 -8.31 -1.04
CA ALA A 14 -10.06 -9.45 -0.31
C ALA A 14 -10.67 -10.81 -0.72
N GLU A 15 -11.93 -10.84 -1.17
CA GLU A 15 -12.54 -12.03 -1.77
C GLU A 15 -11.87 -12.36 -3.10
N ILE A 16 -11.69 -11.36 -3.97
CA ILE A 16 -11.03 -11.55 -5.27
C ILE A 16 -9.56 -11.97 -5.07
N ASP A 17 -8.82 -11.34 -4.14
CA ASP A 17 -7.43 -11.69 -3.78
C ASP A 17 -7.30 -13.15 -3.31
N ARG A 18 -8.35 -13.69 -2.67
CA ARG A 18 -8.40 -15.09 -2.26
C ARG A 18 -8.67 -16.02 -3.45
N HIS A 19 -9.47 -15.59 -4.40
CA HIS A 19 -9.77 -16.35 -5.61
C HIS A 19 -8.60 -16.32 -6.61
N SER A 20 -7.80 -15.25 -6.64
CA SER A 20 -6.48 -15.25 -7.28
C SER A 20 -5.58 -16.25 -6.56
N HIS A 21 -5.55 -17.47 -7.06
CA HIS A 21 -4.55 -18.43 -6.63
C HIS A 21 -3.19 -17.94 -7.13
N GLU A 22 -2.33 -17.45 -6.22
CA GLU A 22 -0.93 -17.04 -6.50
C GLU A 22 -0.14 -18.13 -7.26
N HIS A 23 -0.59 -19.38 -7.16
CA HIS A 23 -0.06 -20.48 -7.93
C HIS A 23 -1.01 -20.85 -9.07
N VAL A 24 -0.55 -20.67 -10.30
CA VAL A 24 -1.06 -21.39 -11.48
C VAL A 24 -0.15 -22.61 -11.67
N GLY A 25 -0.70 -23.82 -11.55
CA GLY A 25 0.06 -25.08 -11.61
C GLY A 25 -0.27 -26.06 -10.47
N PRO A 26 0.25 -27.30 -10.56
CA PRO A 26 0.12 -28.30 -9.51
C PRO A 26 0.88 -27.84 -8.26
N ALA A 27 0.25 -27.98 -7.07
CA ALA A 27 0.79 -27.49 -5.81
C ALA A 27 2.25 -27.88 -5.61
N ALA A 28 3.09 -26.92 -5.19
CA ALA A 28 4.51 -27.15 -4.90
C ALA A 28 4.66 -28.31 -3.90
N LEU A 29 5.19 -29.43 -4.39
CA LEU A 29 5.40 -30.63 -3.60
C LEU A 29 6.51 -30.33 -2.57
N ARG A 30 6.15 -30.40 -1.27
CA ARG A 30 7.02 -30.04 -0.13
C ARG A 30 8.25 -30.94 0.04
N ALA A 31 8.30 -32.07 -0.65
CA ALA A 31 9.47 -32.92 -0.77
C ALA A 31 9.29 -33.81 -2.01
N GLN A 32 10.03 -33.54 -3.08
CA GLN A 32 10.25 -34.55 -4.11
C GLN A 32 11.58 -35.21 -3.81
N GLN A 33 11.59 -36.53 -3.62
CA GLN A 33 12.69 -37.30 -4.18
C GLN A 33 12.70 -36.98 -5.67
N LEU A 34 13.81 -36.45 -6.19
CA LEU A 34 13.93 -36.13 -7.62
C LEU A 34 13.44 -37.35 -8.41
N PRO A 35 12.28 -37.24 -9.11
CA PRO A 35 11.72 -38.39 -9.77
C PRO A 35 12.71 -38.84 -10.83
N TYR A 36 12.95 -40.15 -10.90
CA TYR A 36 13.71 -40.76 -11.97
C TYR A 36 13.28 -40.14 -13.30
N VAL A 37 14.22 -39.50 -14.01
CA VAL A 37 13.90 -38.82 -15.26
C VAL A 37 13.76 -39.90 -16.32
N HIS A 38 12.53 -40.19 -16.69
CA HIS A 38 12.21 -41.24 -17.65
C HIS A 38 12.74 -40.82 -19.02
N THR A 39 13.44 -41.75 -19.67
CA THR A 39 13.93 -41.54 -21.03
C THR A 39 12.75 -41.49 -22.00
N GLN A 40 12.96 -40.92 -23.20
CA GLN A 40 11.91 -40.91 -24.23
C GLN A 40 11.46 -42.34 -24.60
N ALA A 41 12.36 -43.32 -24.49
CA ALA A 41 12.06 -44.73 -24.70
C ALA A 41 11.09 -45.28 -23.63
N ASP A 42 11.30 -44.94 -22.36
CA ASP A 42 10.39 -45.34 -21.27
C ASP A 42 8.99 -44.75 -21.46
N LYS A 43 8.92 -43.45 -21.83
CA LYS A 43 7.65 -42.73 -22.03
C LYS A 43 6.84 -43.26 -23.21
N ASN A 44 7.49 -43.82 -24.22
CA ASN A 44 6.80 -44.37 -25.38
C ASN A 44 6.00 -45.65 -25.04
N GLY A 45 6.36 -46.38 -23.98
CA GLY A 45 5.64 -47.56 -23.52
C GLY A 45 4.41 -47.26 -22.64
N TRP A 46 4.17 -46.00 -22.29
CA TRP A 46 3.09 -45.59 -21.37
C TRP A 46 1.78 -45.24 -22.06
N ARG A 47 1.79 -45.14 -23.39
CA ARG A 47 0.55 -44.91 -24.12
C ARG A 47 -0.32 -46.14 -24.01
N LYS A 48 -1.55 -45.95 -23.52
CA LYS A 48 -2.58 -46.97 -23.65
C LYS A 48 -2.91 -47.09 -25.13
N GLU A 49 -2.64 -48.25 -25.71
CA GLU A 49 -3.01 -48.49 -27.10
C GLU A 49 -4.55 -48.58 -27.20
N PRO A 50 -5.17 -47.94 -28.20
CA PRO A 50 -6.58 -48.13 -28.48
C PRO A 50 -6.76 -49.56 -29.01
N GLY A 51 -7.44 -50.41 -28.24
CA GLY A 51 -7.57 -51.82 -28.59
C GLY A 51 -8.52 -52.58 -27.67
N ARG A 52 -9.02 -53.72 -28.17
CA ARG A 52 -9.94 -54.59 -27.42
C ARG A 52 -9.15 -55.28 -26.31
N ARG A 53 -9.58 -55.14 -25.04
CA ARG A 53 -8.96 -55.85 -23.92
C ARG A 53 -8.89 -57.35 -24.23
N VAL A 54 -7.68 -57.90 -24.26
CA VAL A 54 -7.48 -59.35 -24.34
C VAL A 54 -7.52 -59.89 -22.91
N VAL A 55 -8.60 -60.61 -22.62
CA VAL A 55 -8.92 -61.14 -21.29
C VAL A 55 -8.83 -62.66 -21.32
N ASP A 56 -8.22 -63.26 -20.29
CA ASP A 56 -8.17 -64.71 -20.11
C ASP A 56 -9.57 -65.30 -20.01
N LYS A 57 -9.67 -66.62 -20.22
CA LYS A 57 -10.91 -67.41 -20.01
C LYS A 57 -11.52 -67.26 -18.59
N LYS A 58 -10.77 -66.70 -17.63
CA LYS A 58 -11.17 -66.39 -16.25
C LYS A 58 -11.44 -64.90 -15.98
N GLY A 59 -11.47 -64.04 -17.00
CA GLY A 59 -11.75 -62.62 -16.83
C GLY A 59 -10.57 -61.75 -16.37
N ARG A 60 -9.33 -62.28 -16.36
CA ARG A 60 -8.11 -61.52 -15.99
C ARG A 60 -7.44 -60.92 -17.22
N LEU A 61 -6.95 -59.68 -17.14
CA LEU A 61 -6.20 -59.05 -18.21
C LEU A 61 -4.86 -59.77 -18.45
N ILE A 62 -4.60 -60.19 -19.70
CA ILE A 62 -3.41 -60.99 -20.05
C ILE A 62 -2.20 -60.11 -20.33
N ARG A 63 -2.40 -58.90 -20.88
CA ARG A 63 -1.33 -57.95 -21.22
C ARG A 63 -1.88 -56.55 -21.41
N GLY A 64 -1.12 -55.54 -20.94
CA GLY A 64 -1.27 -54.13 -21.30
C GLY A 64 -2.47 -53.41 -20.68
N ASP A 65 -2.28 -52.13 -20.39
CA ASP A 65 -3.37 -51.20 -20.05
C ASP A 65 -3.97 -50.65 -21.35
N TRP A 66 -5.04 -51.29 -21.82
CA TRP A 66 -5.77 -50.83 -23.01
C TRP A 66 -6.79 -49.76 -22.64
N LEU A 67 -6.92 -48.75 -23.49
CA LEU A 67 -7.97 -47.74 -23.37
C LEU A 67 -9.23 -48.28 -24.04
N VAL A 68 -10.37 -48.21 -23.35
CA VAL A 68 -11.66 -48.58 -23.94
C VAL A 68 -12.03 -47.51 -24.98
N GLU A 69 -12.61 -47.91 -26.12
CA GLU A 69 -13.11 -46.96 -27.12
C GLU A 69 -14.08 -45.95 -26.47
N GLY A 70 -13.69 -44.67 -26.46
CA GLY A 70 -14.47 -43.57 -25.89
C GLY A 70 -14.04 -43.09 -24.51
N GLU A 71 -13.13 -43.76 -23.82
CA GLU A 71 -12.50 -43.22 -22.60
C GLU A 71 -11.41 -42.19 -22.98
N ASP A 72 -11.56 -40.94 -22.55
CA ASP A 72 -10.49 -39.93 -22.63
C ASP A 72 -9.94 -39.67 -21.22
N PRO A 73 -8.79 -40.26 -20.84
CA PRO A 73 -8.17 -40.08 -19.53
C PRO A 73 -7.83 -38.62 -19.23
N LEU A 74 -7.69 -37.80 -20.28
CA LEU A 74 -7.34 -36.38 -20.19
C LEU A 74 -8.57 -35.48 -20.11
N SER A 75 -9.79 -36.03 -20.22
CA SER A 75 -11.01 -35.24 -20.20
C SER A 75 -11.26 -34.59 -18.85
N ASP A 76 -10.98 -35.30 -17.75
CA ASP A 76 -11.09 -34.77 -16.40
C ASP A 76 -10.03 -33.70 -16.13
N GLU A 77 -8.80 -33.89 -16.64
CA GLU A 77 -7.74 -32.89 -16.55
C GLU A 77 -8.09 -31.62 -17.34
N ARG A 78 -8.68 -31.75 -18.53
CA ARG A 78 -9.15 -30.63 -19.33
C ARG A 78 -10.30 -29.89 -18.65
N LYS A 79 -11.28 -30.61 -18.09
CA LYS A 79 -12.38 -30.00 -17.33
C LYS A 79 -11.85 -29.22 -16.14
N ALA A 80 -10.97 -29.85 -15.34
CA ALA A 80 -10.33 -29.20 -14.20
C ALA A 80 -9.50 -27.97 -14.61
N PHE A 81 -8.82 -28.02 -15.76
CA PHE A 81 -8.10 -26.88 -16.31
C PHE A 81 -9.03 -25.71 -16.65
N TRP A 82 -10.14 -25.98 -17.34
CA TRP A 82 -11.11 -24.94 -17.70
C TRP A 82 -11.90 -24.41 -16.51
N GLU A 83 -12.26 -25.27 -15.55
CA GLU A 83 -12.86 -24.84 -14.28
C GLU A 83 -11.91 -23.94 -13.50
N ARG A 84 -10.60 -24.24 -13.53
CA ARG A 84 -9.58 -23.38 -12.92
C ARG A 84 -9.47 -22.04 -13.61
N LEU A 85 -9.48 -22.00 -14.94
CA LEU A 85 -9.45 -20.74 -15.70
C LEU A 85 -10.72 -19.91 -15.46
N ALA A 86 -11.89 -20.55 -15.37
CA ALA A 86 -13.15 -19.87 -15.07
C ALA A 86 -13.18 -19.30 -13.63
N ALA A 87 -12.42 -19.89 -12.70
CA ALA A 87 -12.28 -19.42 -11.33
C ALA A 87 -11.23 -18.29 -11.16
N MET A 88 -10.48 -17.94 -12.21
CA MET A 88 -9.52 -16.84 -12.15
C MET A 88 -10.26 -15.49 -12.16
N PRO A 89 -9.77 -14.50 -11.39
CA PRO A 89 -10.31 -13.14 -11.47
C PRO A 89 -10.23 -12.56 -12.87
N THR A 90 -11.26 -11.83 -13.24
CA THR A 90 -11.29 -11.06 -14.50
C THR A 90 -10.28 -9.90 -14.45
N ALA A 91 -9.85 -9.41 -15.62
CA ALA A 91 -8.93 -8.28 -15.69
C ALA A 91 -9.49 -7.00 -15.01
N GLU A 92 -10.81 -6.80 -15.10
CA GLU A 92 -11.49 -5.69 -14.42
C GLU A 92 -11.40 -5.81 -12.90
N GLU A 93 -11.58 -7.01 -12.36
CA GLU A 93 -11.46 -7.30 -10.94
C GLU A 93 -10.03 -7.10 -10.42
N ILE A 94 -9.02 -7.49 -11.20
CA ILE A 94 -7.61 -7.21 -10.87
C ILE A 94 -7.37 -5.70 -10.82
N SER A 95 -7.83 -4.95 -11.82
CA SER A 95 -7.69 -3.49 -11.84
C SER A 95 -8.42 -2.82 -10.66
N ALA A 96 -9.52 -3.41 -10.19
CA ALA A 96 -10.26 -2.92 -9.03
C ALA A 96 -9.46 -3.17 -7.73
N ILE A 97 -8.78 -4.31 -7.61
CA ILE A 97 -7.88 -4.59 -6.49
C ILE A 97 -6.70 -3.61 -6.48
N GLU A 98 -6.07 -3.36 -7.62
CA GLU A 98 -4.93 -2.42 -7.72
C GLU A 98 -5.30 -1.03 -7.19
N LYS A 99 -6.48 -0.51 -7.57
CA LYS A 99 -7.00 0.77 -7.04
C LYS A 99 -7.16 0.77 -5.52
N VAL A 100 -7.55 -0.34 -4.93
CA VAL A 100 -7.70 -0.48 -3.47
C VAL A 100 -6.32 -0.48 -2.79
N PHE A 101 -5.32 -1.10 -3.42
CA PHE A 101 -3.94 -1.04 -2.92
C PHE A 101 -3.35 0.37 -3.01
N ASP A 102 -3.67 1.13 -4.06
CA ASP A 102 -3.27 2.55 -4.14
C ASP A 102 -3.86 3.36 -2.96
N TRP A 103 -5.11 3.09 -2.58
CA TRP A 103 -5.73 3.72 -1.41
C TRP A 103 -5.07 3.29 -0.09
N LEU A 104 -4.60 2.05 0.01
CA LEU A 104 -3.84 1.60 1.18
C LEU A 104 -2.49 2.32 1.27
N VAL A 105 -1.77 2.47 0.15
CA VAL A 105 -0.47 3.17 0.11
C VAL A 105 -0.62 4.63 0.54
N ALA A 106 -1.76 5.27 0.22
CA ALA A 106 -2.05 6.62 0.66
C ALA A 106 -2.14 6.78 2.19
N THR A 107 -2.32 5.70 2.95
CA THR A 107 -2.26 5.76 4.42
C THR A 107 -0.80 5.67 4.88
N ASN A 108 -0.30 6.68 5.59
CA ASN A 108 1.13 6.75 5.95
C ASN A 108 1.56 5.65 6.96
N ASP A 109 0.63 5.08 7.73
CA ASP A 109 0.95 4.11 8.80
C ASP A 109 0.83 2.64 8.36
N ASP A 110 1.96 1.93 8.33
CA ASP A 110 2.03 0.50 7.98
C ASP A 110 1.20 -0.42 8.89
N CYS A 111 1.11 -0.07 10.17
CA CYS A 111 0.31 -0.79 11.16
C CYS A 111 -1.18 -0.71 10.83
N GLU A 112 -1.65 0.44 10.37
CA GLU A 112 -3.07 0.67 10.06
C GLU A 112 -3.45 0.01 8.74
N ARG A 113 -2.57 0.06 7.73
CA ARG A 113 -2.71 -0.71 6.47
C ARG A 113 -2.88 -2.19 6.73
N ARG A 114 -1.97 -2.78 7.51
CA ARG A 114 -1.97 -4.22 7.81
C ARG A 114 -3.22 -4.62 8.59
N ALA A 115 -3.65 -3.80 9.54
CA ALA A 115 -4.88 -4.05 10.30
C ALA A 115 -6.13 -3.99 9.42
N LEU A 116 -6.24 -3.01 8.52
CA LEU A 116 -7.36 -2.89 7.58
C LEU A 116 -7.42 -4.09 6.63
N TRP A 117 -6.28 -4.44 6.02
CA TRP A 117 -6.21 -5.56 5.09
C TRP A 117 -6.47 -6.91 5.76
N ALA A 118 -5.94 -7.13 6.95
CA ALA A 118 -6.20 -8.34 7.72
C ALA A 118 -7.67 -8.47 8.15
N TRP A 119 -8.33 -7.34 8.46
CA TRP A 119 -9.75 -7.33 8.74
C TRP A 119 -10.59 -7.67 7.51
N ALA A 120 -10.26 -7.09 6.35
CA ALA A 120 -10.93 -7.39 5.08
C ALA A 120 -10.81 -8.88 4.72
N ARG A 121 -9.59 -9.43 4.83
CA ARG A 121 -9.33 -10.88 4.64
C ARG A 121 -10.09 -11.75 5.64
N ALA A 122 -10.27 -11.32 6.89
CA ALA A 122 -11.06 -12.04 7.87
C ALA A 122 -12.56 -12.06 7.51
N LYS A 123 -13.07 -11.01 6.86
CA LYS A 123 -14.46 -10.94 6.39
C LYS A 123 -14.69 -11.76 5.11
N ALA A 124 -13.70 -11.81 4.22
CA ALA A 124 -13.67 -12.69 3.05
C ALA A 124 -13.48 -14.20 3.39
N GLY A 125 -13.60 -14.59 4.67
CA GLY A 125 -13.51 -15.98 5.13
C GLY A 125 -12.08 -16.52 5.31
N GLY A 126 -11.08 -15.65 5.46
CA GLY A 126 -9.71 -16.02 5.81
C GLY A 126 -9.51 -16.27 7.31
N LYS A 127 -8.26 -16.08 7.80
CA LYS A 127 -7.94 -16.19 9.23
C LYS A 127 -8.78 -15.19 10.03
N SER A 128 -9.27 -15.60 11.21
CA SER A 128 -10.05 -14.70 12.06
C SER A 128 -9.22 -13.49 12.51
N PHE A 129 -9.82 -12.30 12.49
CA PHE A 129 -9.14 -11.06 12.85
C PHE A 129 -8.55 -11.10 14.26
N ARG A 130 -9.25 -11.73 15.21
CA ARG A 130 -8.75 -11.95 16.58
C ARG A 130 -7.46 -12.76 16.58
N ARG A 131 -7.40 -13.85 15.80
CA ARG A 131 -6.20 -14.69 15.70
C ARG A 131 -5.05 -13.95 15.05
N TRP A 132 -5.33 -13.14 14.03
CA TRP A 132 -4.34 -12.27 13.39
C TRP A 132 -3.74 -11.26 14.40
N CYS A 133 -4.61 -10.58 15.17
CA CYS A 133 -4.16 -9.64 16.21
C CYS A 133 -3.20 -10.30 17.19
N PHE A 134 -3.51 -11.50 17.71
CA PHE A 134 -2.65 -12.17 18.71
C PHE A 134 -1.41 -12.84 18.12
N GLN A 135 -1.52 -13.54 16.98
CA GLN A 135 -0.44 -14.40 16.48
C GLN A 135 0.51 -13.71 15.51
N ILE A 136 0.03 -12.73 14.75
CA ILE A 136 0.82 -12.07 13.71
C ILE A 136 1.32 -10.71 14.19
N GLU A 137 0.45 -9.90 14.78
CA GLU A 137 0.82 -8.54 15.20
C GLU A 137 1.18 -8.43 16.70
N GLY A 138 0.72 -9.36 17.54
CA GLY A 138 0.95 -9.32 18.99
C GLY A 138 0.14 -8.25 19.72
N ILE A 139 -1.04 -7.90 19.23
CA ILE A 139 -1.86 -6.76 19.68
C ILE A 139 -3.22 -7.23 20.23
N HIS A 140 -3.78 -6.45 21.16
CA HIS A 140 -5.14 -6.68 21.64
C HIS A 140 -6.19 -6.39 20.53
N PRO A 141 -7.25 -7.22 20.37
CA PRO A 141 -8.24 -7.06 19.31
C PRO A 141 -8.91 -5.68 19.23
N GLU A 142 -9.09 -5.00 20.37
CA GLU A 142 -9.67 -3.65 20.39
C GLU A 142 -8.76 -2.61 19.74
N THR A 143 -7.45 -2.70 19.99
CA THR A 143 -6.46 -1.83 19.34
C THR A 143 -6.45 -2.07 17.84
N GLY A 144 -6.57 -3.34 17.41
CA GLY A 144 -6.73 -3.69 16.00
C GLY A 144 -8.00 -3.08 15.38
N ARG A 145 -9.14 -3.11 16.08
CA ARG A 145 -10.39 -2.46 15.61
C ARG A 145 -10.21 -0.96 15.45
N ARG A 146 -9.61 -0.29 16.43
CA ARG A 146 -9.34 1.17 16.39
C ARG A 146 -8.42 1.55 15.23
N ARG A 147 -7.36 0.78 14.99
CA ARG A 147 -6.45 0.98 13.84
C ARG A 147 -7.18 0.84 12.51
N LYS A 148 -8.05 -0.16 12.39
CA LYS A 148 -8.88 -0.36 11.20
C LYS A 148 -9.87 0.79 10.99
N ASP A 149 -10.54 1.27 12.05
CA ASP A 149 -11.49 2.38 11.95
C ASP A 149 -10.77 3.70 11.56
N ARG A 150 -9.57 3.95 12.10
CA ARG A 150 -8.72 5.09 11.69
C ARG A 150 -8.26 4.99 10.24
N ALA A 151 -7.84 3.80 9.79
CA ALA A 151 -7.46 3.58 8.40
C ALA A 151 -8.61 3.91 7.43
N LEU A 152 -9.82 3.44 7.75
CA LEU A 152 -11.02 3.74 6.95
C LEU A 152 -11.33 5.24 6.92
N GLN A 153 -11.19 5.91 8.06
CA GLN A 153 -11.41 7.35 8.16
C GLN A 153 -10.42 8.13 7.28
N ARG A 154 -9.13 7.83 7.39
CA ARG A 154 -8.08 8.46 6.56
C ARG A 154 -8.28 8.25 5.08
N ILE A 155 -8.68 7.05 4.66
CA ILE A 155 -9.00 6.77 3.25
C ILE A 155 -10.23 7.58 2.82
N SER A 156 -11.25 7.67 3.67
CA SER A 156 -12.43 8.48 3.38
C SER A 156 -12.10 9.95 3.23
N ASP A 157 -11.20 10.48 4.06
CA ASP A 157 -10.72 11.87 4.01
C ASP A 157 -9.86 12.10 2.76
N HIS A 158 -8.98 11.15 2.44
CA HIS A 158 -8.18 11.19 1.21
C HIS A 158 -9.06 11.25 -0.05
N LEU A 159 -10.11 10.43 -0.11
CA LEU A 159 -11.05 10.37 -1.24
C LEU A 159 -12.01 11.58 -1.29
N ALA A 160 -12.33 12.18 -0.15
CA ALA A 160 -13.12 13.42 -0.09
C ALA A 160 -12.33 14.65 -0.59
N GLY A 161 -11.02 14.48 -0.83
CA GLY A 161 -10.08 15.55 -1.14
C GLY A 161 -9.64 16.28 0.12
N LYS A 162 -8.50 16.99 0.05
CA LYS A 162 -8.02 17.91 1.10
C LYS A 162 -8.98 19.11 1.23
N ARG A 163 -10.17 18.89 1.80
CA ARG A 163 -11.11 19.97 2.13
C ARG A 163 -10.63 20.79 3.32
N ASP A 164 -9.86 20.18 4.20
CA ASP A 164 -9.22 20.84 5.33
C ASP A 164 -7.69 20.76 5.17
N LEU A 165 -7.12 21.85 4.67
CA LEU A 165 -5.71 22.17 4.84
C LEU A 165 -5.38 22.09 6.34
N HIS A 166 -4.41 21.25 6.70
CA HIS A 166 -3.69 21.30 7.98
C HIS A 166 -4.55 21.39 9.25
N ASP A 167 -5.38 20.39 9.51
CA ASP A 167 -5.94 20.23 10.86
C ASP A 167 -5.38 18.95 11.50
N GLU A 168 -4.11 19.02 11.93
CA GLU A 168 -3.47 17.96 12.74
C GLU A 168 -4.18 17.77 14.11
N ASN A 169 -5.17 18.60 14.44
CA ASN A 169 -5.82 18.62 15.74
C ASN A 169 -7.21 17.95 15.79
N ARG A 170 -7.78 17.51 14.66
CA ARG A 170 -9.20 17.08 14.65
C ARG A 170 -9.49 15.72 15.30
N GLU A 171 -8.52 14.82 15.39
CA GLU A 171 -8.74 13.43 15.87
C GLU A 171 -7.99 13.02 17.14
N ILE A 172 -7.17 13.90 17.71
CA ILE A 172 -6.34 13.56 18.88
C ILE A 172 -7.17 13.75 20.17
N ARG A 173 -7.93 12.72 20.57
CA ARG A 173 -8.68 12.68 21.86
C ARG A 173 -7.85 12.17 23.06
N VAL A 174 -6.55 11.97 22.89
CA VAL A 174 -5.59 11.59 23.94
C VAL A 174 -4.35 12.45 23.72
N LEU A 175 -3.67 12.89 24.78
CA LEU A 175 -2.39 13.61 24.68
C LEU A 175 -1.51 13.00 23.58
N SER A 176 -1.08 13.83 22.62
CA SER A 176 -0.04 13.46 21.67
C SER A 176 1.12 12.85 22.46
N CYS A 177 1.73 11.79 21.95
CA CYS A 177 3.11 11.51 22.30
C CYS A 177 3.89 12.74 21.82
N GLY A 178 4.09 13.70 22.72
CA GLY A 178 4.84 14.90 22.40
C GLY A 178 6.21 14.51 21.88
N HIS A 179 6.73 15.28 20.94
CA HIS A 179 8.17 15.34 20.82
C HIS A 179 8.70 15.74 22.20
N GLU A 180 9.60 14.93 22.78
CA GLU A 180 10.28 15.30 24.02
C GLU A 180 11.10 16.57 23.76
N ASN A 181 10.49 17.72 23.98
CA ASN A 181 11.21 18.96 24.20
C ASN A 181 11.85 18.83 25.58
N GLY A 182 13.02 18.17 25.65
CA GLY A 182 13.90 18.30 26.80
C GLY A 182 14.03 19.79 27.11
N HIS A 183 13.70 20.19 28.33
CA HIS A 183 13.62 21.59 28.77
C HIS A 183 14.86 22.39 28.32
N VAL A 184 14.73 23.19 27.26
CA VAL A 184 15.61 24.33 27.06
C VAL A 184 14.93 25.50 27.76
N LEU A 185 15.41 25.81 28.96
CA LEU A 185 14.99 26.97 29.75
C LEU A 185 15.45 28.25 29.04
N ALA A 186 14.74 28.66 27.98
CA ALA A 186 15.04 29.86 27.22
C ALA A 186 14.35 31.13 27.77
N THR A 187 13.56 31.02 28.84
CA THR A 187 12.66 32.09 29.30
C THR A 187 12.88 32.59 30.72
N VAL A 188 13.95 32.17 31.41
CA VAL A 188 14.37 32.82 32.66
C VAL A 188 15.56 33.71 32.35
N GLU A 189 15.35 35.02 32.43
CA GLU A 189 16.26 36.09 32.01
C GLU A 189 17.64 36.07 32.69
N GLU A 190 17.84 35.29 33.75
CA GLU A 190 19.15 35.17 34.43
C GLU A 190 20.13 34.19 33.77
N GLY A 191 19.69 33.38 32.80
CA GLY A 191 20.54 32.39 32.13
C GLY A 191 20.97 32.76 30.70
N ALA A 192 20.52 33.89 30.17
CA ALA A 192 20.89 34.34 28.84
C ALA A 192 22.28 34.99 28.88
N GLY A 193 23.32 34.16 29.01
CA GLY A 193 24.67 34.56 28.61
C GLY A 193 24.60 35.23 27.24
N ARG A 194 25.29 36.35 27.07
CA ARG A 194 25.37 37.06 25.80
C ARG A 194 25.60 36.03 24.70
N ARG A 195 24.68 35.96 23.74
CA ARG A 195 24.84 35.08 22.58
C ARG A 195 25.98 35.66 21.76
N ASP A 196 27.16 35.13 21.98
CA ASP A 196 28.28 35.34 21.08
C ASP A 196 27.92 34.66 19.75
N GLU A 197 27.78 35.49 18.71
CA GLU A 197 28.03 35.15 17.30
C GLU A 197 26.99 34.34 16.49
N LEU A 198 25.67 34.43 16.77
CA LEU A 198 24.69 33.97 15.76
C LEU A 198 23.32 34.68 15.82
N ASN A 199 23.30 35.97 15.50
CA ASN A 199 22.03 36.70 15.28
C ASN A 199 21.56 36.69 13.82
N SER A 200 22.38 36.17 12.90
CA SER A 200 22.06 35.96 11.50
C SER A 200 22.60 34.61 11.04
N TRP A 201 21.84 33.90 10.19
CA TRP A 201 22.35 32.74 9.43
C TRP A 201 23.28 33.16 8.27
N LEU A 202 23.52 34.46 8.14
CA LEU A 202 24.29 35.08 7.08
C LEU A 202 25.57 35.64 7.68
N ALA A 203 26.73 35.29 7.11
CA ALA A 203 28.01 35.90 7.46
C ALA A 203 28.00 37.39 7.11
N ASP A 204 28.60 38.23 7.96
CA ASP A 204 28.63 39.70 7.77
C ASP A 204 29.29 40.11 6.43
N ASP A 205 30.14 39.24 5.88
CA ASP A 205 30.87 39.46 4.62
C ASP A 205 30.15 38.88 3.39
N ALA A 206 28.93 38.35 3.53
CA ALA A 206 28.22 37.67 2.44
C ALA A 206 27.86 38.58 1.25
N PHE A 207 27.90 39.90 1.45
CA PHE A 207 27.79 40.89 0.38
C PHE A 207 29.13 41.57 0.13
N ALA A 208 30.16 40.79 -0.24
CA ALA A 208 31.31 41.36 -0.92
C ALA A 208 30.82 41.99 -2.24
N THR A 209 30.81 43.32 -2.32
CA THR A 209 30.37 44.06 -3.50
C THR A 209 31.28 43.71 -4.68
N VAL A 210 30.80 42.84 -5.57
CA VAL A 210 31.54 42.40 -6.78
C VAL A 210 31.75 43.56 -7.76
N MET A 211 30.97 44.63 -7.63
CA MET A 211 30.95 45.76 -8.55
C MET A 211 31.60 47.01 -7.92
N PRO A 212 32.25 47.88 -8.73
CA PRO A 212 32.77 49.16 -8.24
C PRO A 212 31.65 50.01 -7.59
N PRO A 213 31.96 50.75 -6.51
CA PRO A 213 30.98 51.57 -5.77
C PRO A 213 30.33 52.68 -6.61
N GLU A 214 30.84 52.94 -7.82
CA GLU A 214 30.26 53.87 -8.80
C GLU A 214 28.89 53.39 -9.35
N PHE A 215 28.55 52.11 -9.20
CA PHE A 215 27.24 51.57 -9.61
C PHE A 215 26.17 51.61 -8.51
N ASP A 216 26.54 51.97 -7.28
CA ASP A 216 25.62 52.10 -6.13
C ASP A 216 24.99 53.51 -6.01
N ASP A 217 24.69 54.13 -7.15
CA ASP A 217 24.11 55.47 -7.21
C ASP A 217 22.57 55.43 -6.99
N PHE A 218 22.16 55.23 -5.73
CA PHE A 218 20.76 55.22 -5.30
C PHE A 218 20.11 56.61 -5.18
N SER A 219 20.71 57.65 -5.77
CA SER A 219 20.21 59.03 -5.76
C SER A 219 18.78 59.15 -6.31
N TRP A 220 18.42 58.32 -7.29
CA TRP A 220 17.07 58.28 -7.86
C TRP A 220 16.02 57.74 -6.86
N ALA A 221 16.39 56.76 -6.04
CA ALA A 221 15.52 56.16 -5.04
C ALA A 221 15.25 57.15 -3.89
N ALA A 222 16.29 57.88 -3.46
CA ALA A 222 16.15 58.99 -2.52
C ALA A 222 15.19 60.06 -3.05
N LYS A 223 15.36 60.50 -4.30
CA LYS A 223 14.49 61.50 -4.96
C LYS A 223 13.03 61.02 -5.15
N ARG A 224 12.80 59.71 -5.23
CA ARG A 224 11.46 59.11 -5.32
C ARG A 224 10.79 59.04 -3.94
N ASN A 225 11.53 58.69 -2.89
CA ASN A 225 11.02 58.69 -1.52
C ASN A 225 10.69 60.10 -1.04
N GLU A 226 11.49 61.10 -1.40
CA GLU A 226 11.19 62.50 -1.09
C GLU A 226 9.91 62.97 -1.77
N ARG A 227 9.68 62.60 -3.04
CA ARG A 227 8.40 62.83 -3.72
C ARG A 227 7.22 62.10 -3.06
N ARG A 228 7.41 60.92 -2.46
CA ARG A 228 6.35 60.26 -1.66
C ARG A 228 6.05 61.06 -0.40
N ARG A 229 7.07 61.47 0.36
CA ARG A 229 6.91 62.29 1.56
C ARG A 229 6.18 63.60 1.27
N GLN A 230 6.51 64.27 0.16
CA GLN A 230 5.82 65.49 -0.27
C GLN A 230 4.34 65.25 -0.60
N ARG A 231 4.01 64.15 -1.29
CA ARG A 231 2.60 63.77 -1.56
C ARG A 231 1.83 63.44 -0.30
N GLU A 232 2.44 62.73 0.65
CA GLU A 232 1.83 62.43 1.94
C GLU A 232 1.62 63.70 2.77
N ALA A 233 2.58 64.63 2.76
CA ALA A 233 2.43 65.92 3.40
C ALA A 233 1.33 66.79 2.76
N GLN A 234 1.18 66.75 1.43
CA GLN A 234 0.07 67.41 0.74
C GLN A 234 -1.28 66.77 1.07
N LYS A 235 -1.37 65.43 1.09
CA LYS A 235 -2.59 64.71 1.53
C LYS A 235 -2.98 65.06 2.97
N LYS A 236 -1.99 65.17 3.87
CA LYS A 236 -2.22 65.58 5.27
C LYS A 236 -2.63 67.05 5.44
N LYS A 237 -2.35 67.93 4.48
CA LYS A 237 -2.79 69.34 4.50
C LYS A 237 -4.15 69.56 3.84
N ALA A 238 -4.58 68.63 2.98
CA ALA A 238 -5.86 68.68 2.27
C ALA A 238 -6.99 67.94 3.01
N ALA A 239 -6.64 67.14 4.01
CA ALA A 239 -7.56 66.58 5.02
C ALA A 239 -7.59 67.53 6.23
#